data_AF-X0SJP3-F1
#
_entry.id   AF-X0SJP3-F1
#
_cell.length_a   1.000
_cell.length_b   1.000
_cell.length_c   1.000
_cell.angle_alpha   90.00
_cell.angle_beta   90.00
_cell.angle_gamma   90.00
#
_symmetry.space_group_name_H-M   'P 1'
#
loop_
_entity.id
_entity.type
_entity.pdbx_description
1 polymer ?
#
loop_
_entity_poly.entity_id
_entity_poly.type
_entity_poly.pdbx_seq_one_letter_code
_entity_poly.pdbx_strand_id
1 'polypeptide(L)'
;MKSRTSKKVNALTRRQFLKNSAIAAGTALAWPTIAPSSVFAANAPGSRVRGANDDIRVAVVGFRGHGWTHINAYLKIPGVRVAALCDADRDILDDGIRKLKARNVKVDGYVDVRKLLEDKSIDAISTATPNHWHALVTVWACQAYKDVCVEKPVSHNIWEGRKMVEAARRYNRIVQADLDSRSNEGIREAVQYIQQGKLGKIVVVRG
;
A
#
# COMPACT_ATOMS: atom_id res chain seq x y z
N MET A 1 33.65 -13.51 -64.08
CA MET A 1 32.62 -12.45 -64.07
C MET A 1 31.84 -12.52 -62.75
N LYS A 2 31.92 -11.44 -61.96
CA LYS A 2 31.11 -11.05 -60.79
C LYS A 2 31.26 -11.86 -59.48
N SER A 3 32.00 -11.23 -58.57
CA SER A 3 32.01 -11.48 -57.12
C SER A 3 30.65 -11.16 -56.49
N ARG A 4 30.32 -11.87 -55.40
CA ARG A 4 29.24 -11.50 -54.47
C ARG A 4 29.81 -11.51 -53.05
N THR A 5 30.14 -10.32 -52.56
CA THR A 5 30.49 -10.04 -51.17
C THR A 5 29.23 -10.06 -50.30
N SER A 6 29.14 -11.01 -49.37
CA SER A 6 28.12 -11.03 -48.32
C SER A 6 28.56 -10.12 -47.16
N LYS A 7 27.76 -9.09 -46.83
CA LYS A 7 27.94 -8.24 -45.65
C LYS A 7 27.54 -9.05 -44.40
N LYS A 8 28.49 -9.34 -43.50
CA LYS A 8 28.17 -9.79 -42.14
C LYS A 8 27.57 -8.62 -41.35
N VAL A 9 26.33 -8.78 -40.90
CA VAL A 9 25.70 -7.89 -39.92
C VAL A 9 26.27 -8.24 -38.55
N ASN A 10 27.05 -7.34 -37.95
CA ASN A 10 27.55 -7.51 -36.59
C ASN A 10 26.39 -7.37 -35.59
N ALA A 11 25.90 -8.49 -35.07
CA ALA A 11 24.96 -8.48 -33.96
C ALA A 11 25.67 -7.99 -32.69
N LEU A 12 25.14 -6.92 -32.07
CA LEU A 12 25.62 -6.43 -30.78
C LEU A 12 25.47 -7.53 -29.73
N THR A 13 26.57 -7.95 -29.12
CA THR A 13 26.54 -9.00 -28.11
C THR A 13 26.05 -8.44 -26.78
N ARG A 14 25.33 -9.25 -25.99
CA ARG A 14 24.79 -8.88 -24.65
C ARG A 14 25.82 -8.23 -23.73
N ARG A 15 27.11 -8.56 -23.88
CA ARG A 15 28.23 -7.99 -23.14
C ARG A 15 28.57 -6.55 -23.54
N GLN A 16 28.38 -6.18 -24.81
CA GLN A 16 28.54 -4.81 -25.30
C GLN A 16 27.36 -3.93 -24.86
N PHE A 17 26.15 -4.49 -24.76
CA PHE A 17 25.00 -3.77 -24.21
C PHE A 17 25.22 -3.40 -22.74
N LEU A 18 25.64 -4.36 -21.90
CA LEU A 18 25.93 -4.11 -20.48
C LEU A 18 27.07 -3.10 -20.26
N LYS A 19 28.11 -3.11 -21.13
CA LYS A 19 29.19 -2.11 -21.08
C LYS A 19 28.69 -0.70 -21.45
N ASN A 20 27.79 -0.58 -22.42
CA ASN A 20 27.23 0.71 -22.82
C ASN A 20 26.21 1.25 -21.79
N SER A 21 25.52 0.38 -21.04
CA SER A 21 24.62 0.79 -19.94
C SER A 21 25.38 1.37 -18.74
N ALA A 22 26.61 0.92 -18.49
CA ALA A 22 27.41 1.41 -17.36
C ALA A 22 27.98 2.84 -17.58
N ILE A 23 28.11 3.29 -18.83
CA ILE A 23 28.69 4.60 -19.16
C ILE A 23 27.61 5.70 -19.18
N ALA A 24 26.33 5.37 -19.36
CA ALA A 24 25.22 6.33 -19.32
C ALA A 24 24.80 6.76 -17.89
N ALA A 25 25.26 6.06 -16.86
CA ALA A 25 24.96 6.38 -15.46
C ALA A 25 26.04 7.23 -14.76
N GLY A 26 27.14 7.56 -15.46
CA GLY A 26 28.36 8.11 -14.85
C GLY A 26 28.50 9.64 -14.80
N THR A 27 27.61 10.44 -15.40
CA THR A 27 27.81 11.90 -15.54
C THR A 27 26.84 12.78 -14.73
N ALA A 28 26.10 12.24 -13.75
CA ALA A 28 25.15 13.02 -12.94
C ALA A 28 25.52 13.13 -11.45
N LEU A 29 26.79 12.95 -11.07
CA LEU A 29 27.24 12.97 -9.66
C LEU A 29 27.95 14.25 -9.22
N ALA A 30 27.78 15.38 -9.91
CA ALA A 30 28.41 16.63 -9.49
C ALA A 30 27.52 17.87 -9.73
N TRP A 31 26.41 17.99 -9.00
CA TRP A 31 25.87 19.28 -8.58
C TRP A 31 24.83 19.09 -7.45
N PRO A 32 24.93 19.79 -6.30
CA PRO A 32 23.89 19.76 -5.29
C PRO A 32 22.74 20.69 -5.73
N THR A 33 21.81 20.18 -6.54
CA THR A 33 20.56 20.88 -6.81
C THR A 33 19.51 20.44 -5.79
N ILE A 34 19.18 21.34 -4.87
CA ILE A 34 17.98 21.25 -4.04
C ILE A 34 16.78 21.38 -4.98
N ALA A 35 16.30 20.26 -5.51
CA ALA A 35 15.06 20.20 -6.26
C ALA A 35 13.99 19.50 -5.40
N PRO A 36 12.75 20.02 -5.34
CA PRO A 36 11.67 19.40 -4.60
C PRO A 36 11.40 17.97 -5.12
N SER A 37 10.98 17.08 -4.22
CA SER A 37 10.74 15.64 -4.48
C SER A 37 9.77 15.38 -5.64
N SER A 38 8.96 16.35 -6.03
CA SER A 38 8.09 16.31 -7.22
C SER A 38 8.85 16.20 -8.55
N VAL A 39 10.08 16.73 -8.63
CA VAL A 39 10.89 16.70 -9.86
C VAL A 39 11.55 15.32 -10.06
N PHE A 40 11.86 14.61 -8.98
CA PHE A 40 12.33 13.22 -9.04
C PHE A 40 11.24 12.24 -9.48
N ALA A 41 9.97 12.52 -9.15
CA ALA A 41 8.85 11.70 -9.58
C ALA A 41 8.52 11.86 -11.07
N ALA A 42 8.75 13.04 -11.65
CA ALA A 42 8.40 13.34 -13.05
C ALA A 42 9.40 12.75 -14.08
N ASN A 43 10.66 12.53 -13.71
CA ASN A 43 11.72 12.07 -14.61
C ASN A 43 12.25 10.66 -14.28
N ALA A 44 11.57 9.90 -13.42
CA ALA A 44 11.86 8.48 -13.27
C ALA A 44 11.53 7.76 -14.59
N PRO A 45 12.45 6.98 -15.18
CA PRO A 45 12.17 6.18 -16.38
C PRO A 45 11.20 5.06 -16.00
N GLY A 46 9.91 5.38 -16.02
CA GLY A 46 8.89 4.53 -15.41
C GLY A 46 7.48 5.08 -15.38
N SER A 47 7.16 6.22 -16.03
CA SER A 47 5.78 6.62 -16.29
C SER A 47 5.15 5.71 -17.35
N ARG A 48 5.08 4.41 -17.04
CA ARG A 48 4.29 3.43 -17.77
C ARG A 48 2.84 3.70 -17.41
N VAL A 49 1.97 3.60 -18.42
CA VAL A 49 0.56 3.30 -18.19
C VAL A 49 0.53 2.16 -17.18
N ARG A 50 -0.01 2.40 -15.99
CA ARG A 50 -0.03 1.41 -14.90
C ARG A 50 -0.74 0.16 -15.42
N GLY A 51 0.03 -0.89 -15.70
CA GLY A 51 -0.51 -2.15 -16.13
C GLY A 51 -1.21 -2.83 -14.97
N ALA A 52 -1.98 -3.88 -15.21
CA ALA A 52 -2.63 -4.66 -14.14
C ALA A 52 -1.64 -5.24 -13.10
N ASN A 53 -0.33 -5.19 -13.36
CA ASN A 53 0.79 -5.56 -12.48
C ASN A 53 1.31 -4.42 -11.60
N ASP A 54 0.84 -3.18 -11.78
CA ASP A 54 1.27 -2.01 -10.99
C ASP A 54 0.27 -1.64 -9.88
N ASP A 55 -0.85 -2.37 -9.78
CA ASP A 55 -1.85 -2.15 -8.73
C ASP A 55 -1.36 -2.74 -7.39
N ILE A 56 -1.56 -1.99 -6.31
CA ILE A 56 -1.39 -2.50 -4.94
C ILE A 56 -2.55 -3.44 -4.61
N ARG A 57 -2.23 -4.70 -4.34
CA ARG A 57 -3.21 -5.76 -4.03
C ARG A 57 -3.43 -5.80 -2.53
N VAL A 58 -4.61 -5.36 -2.11
CA VAL A 58 -5.01 -5.25 -0.71
C VAL A 58 -5.97 -6.38 -0.36
N ALA A 59 -5.75 -7.00 0.80
CA ALA A 59 -6.72 -7.88 1.42
C ALA A 59 -7.43 -7.19 2.59
N VAL A 60 -8.73 -7.44 2.78
CA VAL A 60 -9.47 -6.90 3.94
C VAL A 60 -9.79 -8.03 4.91
N VAL A 61 -9.37 -7.86 6.17
CA VAL A 61 -9.50 -8.86 7.26
C VAL A 61 -10.51 -8.36 8.28
N GLY A 62 -11.63 -9.09 8.42
CA GLY A 62 -12.79 -8.69 9.21
C GLY A 62 -13.56 -7.56 8.53
N PHE A 63 -14.74 -7.84 7.97
CA PHE A 63 -15.39 -6.84 7.10
C PHE A 63 -16.91 -6.72 7.20
N ARG A 64 -17.54 -7.28 8.23
CA ARG A 64 -18.99 -7.07 8.44
C ARG A 64 -19.38 -5.61 8.71
N GLY A 65 -18.52 -4.87 9.41
CA GLY A 65 -18.73 -3.47 9.80
C GLY A 65 -17.84 -2.50 9.02
N HIS A 66 -16.95 -1.81 9.74
CA HIS A 66 -16.01 -0.85 9.15
C HIS A 66 -15.13 -1.43 8.04
N GLY A 67 -14.77 -2.72 8.07
CA GLY A 67 -14.05 -3.31 6.94
C GLY A 67 -14.83 -3.22 5.61
N TRP A 68 -16.17 -3.15 5.62
CA TRP A 68 -16.95 -2.88 4.40
C TRP A 68 -16.78 -1.44 3.90
N THR A 69 -16.61 -0.46 4.78
CA THR A 69 -16.29 0.91 4.36
C THR A 69 -14.90 0.96 3.73
N HIS A 70 -13.95 0.17 4.23
CA HIS A 70 -12.61 0.04 3.64
C HIS A 70 -12.68 -0.54 2.22
N ILE A 71 -13.43 -1.64 2.05
CA ILE A 71 -13.64 -2.25 0.72
C ILE A 71 -14.19 -1.21 -0.26
N ASN A 72 -15.23 -0.47 0.14
CA ASN A 72 -15.83 0.54 -0.72
C ASN A 72 -14.91 1.73 -1.02
N ALA A 73 -14.01 2.08 -0.09
CA ALA A 73 -13.00 3.11 -0.30
C ALA A 73 -11.92 2.62 -1.28
N TYR A 74 -11.34 1.44 -1.06
CA TYR A 74 -10.30 0.88 -1.92
C TYR A 74 -10.74 0.68 -3.37
N LEU A 75 -12.00 0.28 -3.60
CA LEU A 75 -12.56 0.14 -4.94
C LEU A 75 -12.63 1.47 -5.72
N LYS A 76 -12.47 2.62 -5.06
CA LYS A 76 -12.49 3.94 -5.68
C LYS A 76 -11.09 4.53 -5.88
N ILE A 77 -10.04 3.88 -5.37
CA ILE A 77 -8.67 4.41 -5.45
C ILE A 77 -7.98 3.84 -6.70
N PRO A 78 -7.58 4.69 -7.67
CA PRO A 78 -6.83 4.24 -8.84
C PRO A 78 -5.49 3.62 -8.43
N GLY A 79 -5.16 2.45 -9.00
CA GLY A 79 -3.92 1.74 -8.65
C GLY A 79 -4.03 0.85 -7.40
N VAL A 80 -5.24 0.64 -6.87
CA VAL A 80 -5.49 -0.29 -5.76
C VAL A 80 -6.52 -1.34 -6.19
N ARG A 81 -6.26 -2.59 -5.85
CA ARG A 81 -7.16 -3.71 -6.10
C ARG A 81 -7.47 -4.43 -4.80
N VAL A 82 -8.76 -4.55 -4.46
CA VAL A 82 -9.17 -5.51 -3.42
C VAL A 82 -9.02 -6.90 -4.02
N ALA A 83 -8.01 -7.64 -3.57
CA ALA A 83 -7.63 -8.94 -4.14
C ALA A 83 -8.16 -10.10 -3.30
N ALA A 84 -8.30 -9.92 -1.99
CA ALA A 84 -8.79 -10.97 -1.10
C ALA A 84 -9.64 -10.42 0.04
N LEU A 85 -10.54 -11.27 0.52
CA LEU A 85 -11.33 -11.07 1.73
C LEU A 85 -11.00 -12.16 2.74
N CYS A 86 -10.93 -11.79 4.01
CA CYS A 86 -10.74 -12.74 5.10
C CYS A 86 -11.71 -12.46 6.23
N ASP A 87 -12.45 -13.49 6.64
CA ASP A 87 -13.31 -13.45 7.82
C ASP A 87 -13.38 -14.86 8.43
N ALA A 88 -13.35 -14.95 9.77
CA ALA A 88 -13.41 -16.23 10.46
C ALA A 88 -14.80 -16.88 10.35
N ASP A 89 -15.83 -16.06 10.12
CA ASP A 89 -17.19 -16.51 9.84
C ASP A 89 -17.36 -16.73 8.34
N ARG A 90 -17.64 -17.99 7.96
CA ARG A 90 -17.80 -18.39 6.56
C ARG A 90 -19.02 -17.72 5.91
N ASP A 91 -20.09 -17.48 6.66
CA ASP A 91 -21.30 -16.88 6.09
C ASP A 91 -21.06 -15.41 5.74
N ILE A 92 -20.31 -14.70 6.59
CA ILE A 92 -19.85 -13.33 6.31
C ILE A 92 -18.91 -13.34 5.09
N LEU A 93 -17.99 -14.32 5.05
CA LEU A 93 -17.03 -14.46 3.95
C LEU A 93 -17.73 -14.62 2.60
N ASP A 94 -18.61 -15.62 2.51
CA ASP A 94 -19.30 -15.99 1.28
C ASP A 94 -20.27 -14.87 0.83
N ASP A 95 -20.91 -14.17 1.76
CA ASP A 95 -21.74 -13.00 1.45
C ASP A 95 -20.92 -11.84 0.87
N GLY A 96 -19.76 -11.53 1.46
CA GLY A 96 -18.85 -10.48 0.96
C GLY A 96 -18.37 -10.78 -0.46
N ILE A 97 -17.94 -12.01 -0.71
CA ILE A 97 -17.49 -12.47 -2.04
C ILE A 97 -18.64 -12.36 -3.05
N ARG A 98 -19.85 -12.81 -2.69
CA ARG A 98 -21.03 -12.71 -3.55
C ARG A 98 -21.36 -11.26 -3.90
N LYS A 99 -21.34 -10.35 -2.93
CA LYS A 99 -21.58 -8.91 -3.13
C LYS A 99 -20.54 -8.27 -4.05
N LEU A 100 -19.26 -8.63 -3.93
CA LEU A 100 -18.21 -8.13 -4.81
C LEU A 100 -18.30 -8.71 -6.22
N LYS A 101 -18.62 -10.01 -6.34
CA LYS A 101 -18.85 -10.66 -7.63
C LYS A 101 -20.00 -10.00 -8.40
N ALA A 102 -21.08 -9.63 -7.72
CA ALA A 102 -22.19 -8.88 -8.32
C ALA A 102 -21.79 -7.50 -8.86
N ARG A 103 -20.68 -6.95 -8.37
CA ARG A 103 -20.05 -5.69 -8.84
C ARG A 103 -18.91 -5.95 -9.84
N ASN A 104 -18.80 -7.17 -10.36
CA ASN A 104 -17.74 -7.62 -11.26
C ASN A 104 -16.32 -7.50 -10.66
N VAL A 105 -16.20 -7.56 -9.33
CA VAL A 105 -14.93 -7.59 -8.60
C VAL A 105 -14.67 -9.03 -8.17
N LYS A 106 -13.61 -9.63 -8.69
CA LYS A 106 -13.16 -10.96 -8.28
C LYS A 106 -12.19 -10.82 -7.10
N VAL A 107 -12.45 -11.59 -6.04
CA VAL A 107 -11.60 -11.68 -4.85
C VAL A 107 -11.44 -13.14 -4.44
N ASP A 108 -10.30 -13.45 -3.82
CA ASP A 108 -10.08 -14.73 -3.16
C ASP A 108 -10.59 -14.67 -1.70
N GLY A 109 -11.06 -15.80 -1.19
CA GLY A 109 -11.68 -15.91 0.13
C GLY A 109 -10.86 -16.74 1.10
N TYR A 110 -10.61 -16.21 2.30
CA TYR A 110 -9.85 -16.89 3.35
C TYR A 110 -10.63 -16.90 4.66
N VAL A 111 -10.81 -18.09 5.25
CA VAL A 111 -11.38 -18.19 6.62
C VAL A 111 -10.30 -17.97 7.69
N ASP A 112 -9.05 -18.26 7.34
CA ASP A 112 -7.91 -18.18 8.24
C ASP A 112 -6.92 -17.13 7.75
N VAL A 113 -6.71 -16.09 8.56
CA VAL A 113 -5.78 -15.00 8.25
C VAL A 113 -4.36 -15.50 8.02
N ARG A 114 -3.93 -16.60 8.66
CA ARG A 114 -2.57 -17.14 8.48
C ARG A 114 -2.36 -17.62 7.05
N LYS A 115 -3.37 -18.27 6.47
CA LYS A 115 -3.36 -18.70 5.06
C LYS A 115 -3.40 -17.52 4.10
N LEU A 116 -4.16 -16.47 4.43
CA LEU A 116 -4.11 -15.22 3.66
C LEU A 116 -2.70 -14.62 3.66
N LEU A 117 -2.02 -14.63 4.81
CA LEU A 117 -0.69 -14.04 4.94
C LEU A 117 0.39 -14.80 4.17
N GLU A 118 0.21 -16.10 3.93
CA GLU A 118 1.08 -16.91 3.08
C GLU A 118 0.98 -16.55 1.59
N ASP A 119 -0.12 -15.92 1.16
CA ASP A 119 -0.29 -15.53 -0.23
C ASP A 119 0.65 -14.39 -0.62
N LYS A 120 1.63 -14.70 -1.47
CA LYS A 120 2.63 -13.76 -2.01
C LYS A 120 2.02 -12.78 -3.01
N SER A 121 0.78 -13.00 -3.43
CA SER A 121 0.03 -12.10 -4.29
C SER A 121 -0.60 -10.92 -3.54
N ILE A 122 -0.55 -10.90 -2.20
CA ILE A 122 -1.08 -9.80 -1.40
C ILE A 122 0.05 -8.90 -0.93
N ASP A 123 -0.03 -7.61 -1.27
CA ASP A 123 0.99 -6.60 -0.96
C ASP A 123 0.72 -5.95 0.41
N ALA A 124 -0.55 -5.71 0.74
CA ALA A 124 -0.95 -5.09 2.00
C ALA A 124 -2.25 -5.69 2.55
N ILE A 125 -2.47 -5.55 3.85
CA ILE A 125 -3.75 -5.87 4.49
C ILE A 125 -4.38 -4.65 5.13
N SER A 126 -5.71 -4.65 5.19
CA SER A 126 -6.50 -3.72 5.98
C SER A 126 -7.29 -4.53 7.00
N THR A 127 -7.02 -4.34 8.29
CA THR A 127 -7.65 -5.12 9.36
C THR A 127 -8.66 -4.29 10.12
N ALA A 128 -9.91 -4.75 10.12
CA ALA A 128 -11.04 -4.20 10.88
C ALA A 128 -11.69 -5.30 11.76
N THR A 129 -10.87 -6.21 12.24
CA THR A 129 -11.21 -7.24 13.23
C THR A 129 -11.56 -6.61 14.60
N PRO A 130 -12.05 -7.38 15.59
CA PRO A 130 -12.19 -6.86 16.95
C PRO A 130 -10.85 -6.36 17.54
N ASN A 131 -10.92 -5.38 18.44
CA ASN A 131 -9.74 -4.66 18.99
C ASN A 131 -8.61 -5.57 19.52
N HIS A 132 -8.96 -6.71 20.13
CA HIS A 132 -7.99 -7.65 20.68
C HIS A 132 -7.21 -8.45 19.62
N TRP A 133 -7.62 -8.40 18.35
CA TRP A 133 -6.92 -9.02 17.22
C TRP A 133 -6.01 -8.06 16.45
N HIS A 134 -6.24 -6.75 16.52
CA HIS A 134 -5.53 -5.76 15.71
C HIS A 134 -4.02 -5.87 15.81
N ALA A 135 -3.48 -5.95 17.03
CA ALA A 135 -2.04 -6.03 17.24
C ALA A 135 -1.45 -7.34 16.71
N LEU A 136 -2.11 -8.47 16.96
CA LEU A 136 -1.64 -9.78 16.53
C LEU A 136 -1.61 -9.89 15.00
N VAL A 137 -2.70 -9.52 14.34
CA VAL A 137 -2.80 -9.54 12.87
C VAL A 137 -1.77 -8.60 12.25
N THR A 138 -1.57 -7.41 12.82
CA THR A 138 -0.57 -6.46 12.34
C THR A 138 0.86 -7.01 12.45
N VAL A 139 1.21 -7.62 13.58
CA VAL A 139 2.53 -8.23 13.79
C VAL A 139 2.75 -9.39 12.81
N TRP A 140 1.76 -10.28 12.66
CA TRP A 140 1.85 -11.39 11.70
C TRP A 140 1.96 -10.92 10.26
N ALA A 141 1.21 -9.88 9.88
CA ALA A 141 1.30 -9.30 8.55
C ALA A 141 2.68 -8.68 8.28
N CYS A 142 3.25 -7.99 9.28
CA CYS A 142 4.61 -7.49 9.19
C CYS A 142 5.63 -8.63 9.00
N GLN A 143 5.49 -9.72 9.76
CA GLN A 143 6.32 -10.92 9.64
C GLN A 143 6.19 -11.59 8.26
N ALA A 144 5.01 -11.53 7.65
CA ALA A 144 4.73 -11.99 6.29
C ALA A 144 5.11 -10.96 5.21
N TYR A 145 5.85 -9.90 5.57
CA TYR A 145 6.29 -8.83 4.69
C TYR A 145 5.17 -8.07 3.97
N LYS A 146 4.01 -7.92 4.61
CA LYS A 146 2.89 -7.11 4.11
C LYS A 146 2.81 -5.77 4.83
N ASP A 147 2.41 -4.73 4.12
CA ASP A 147 2.03 -3.46 4.73
C ASP A 147 0.65 -3.56 5.38
N VAL A 148 0.36 -2.71 6.37
CA VAL A 148 -0.84 -2.84 7.21
C VAL A 148 -1.54 -1.50 7.39
N CYS A 149 -2.83 -1.46 7.10
CA CYS A 149 -3.76 -0.46 7.63
C CYS A 149 -4.56 -1.11 8.76
N VAL A 150 -4.55 -0.54 9.96
CA VAL A 150 -5.18 -1.13 11.16
C VAL A 150 -6.24 -0.17 11.72
N GLU A 151 -7.46 -0.65 11.89
CA GLU A 151 -8.56 0.13 12.46
C GLU A 151 -8.27 0.62 13.89
N LYS A 152 -8.91 1.73 14.24
CA LYS A 152 -8.92 2.27 15.60
C LYS A 152 -9.97 1.53 16.47
N PRO A 153 -9.68 1.34 17.78
CA PRO A 153 -8.39 1.54 18.44
C PRO A 153 -7.36 0.49 17.98
N VAL A 154 -6.12 0.92 17.76
CA VAL A 154 -5.07 0.09 17.14
C VAL A 154 -4.63 -1.12 17.95
N SER A 155 -4.85 -1.09 19.26
CA SER A 155 -4.52 -2.18 20.18
C SER A 155 -5.38 -2.11 21.44
N HIS A 156 -5.44 -3.19 22.21
CA HIS A 156 -6.16 -3.21 23.48
C HIS A 156 -5.38 -2.51 24.60
N ASN A 157 -4.04 -2.56 24.54
CA ASN A 157 -3.16 -1.91 25.50
C ASN A 157 -1.90 -1.32 24.84
N ILE A 158 -1.13 -0.55 25.62
CA ILE A 158 0.08 0.14 25.13
C ILE A 158 1.18 -0.85 24.75
N TRP A 159 1.31 -1.96 25.49
CA TRP A 159 2.35 -2.95 25.24
C TRP A 159 2.18 -3.59 23.85
N GLU A 160 0.96 -3.99 23.51
CA GLU A 160 0.60 -4.50 22.18
C GLU A 160 0.93 -3.49 21.07
N GLY A 161 0.56 -2.22 21.26
CA GLY A 161 0.88 -1.16 20.31
C GLY A 161 2.40 -0.99 20.11
N ARG A 162 3.20 -1.10 21.19
CA ARG A 162 4.67 -1.09 21.09
C ARG A 162 5.18 -2.29 20.29
N LYS A 163 4.57 -3.48 20.43
CA LYS A 163 4.93 -4.66 19.64
C LYS A 163 4.63 -4.49 18.15
N MET A 164 3.54 -3.80 17.79
CA MET A 164 3.26 -3.45 16.40
C MET A 164 4.35 -2.53 15.82
N VAL A 165 4.79 -1.51 16.58
CA VAL A 165 5.87 -0.60 16.16
C VAL A 165 7.21 -1.33 16.01
N GLU A 166 7.54 -2.22 16.95
CA GLU A 166 8.72 -3.09 16.86
C GLU A 166 8.68 -3.95 15.59
N ALA A 167 7.54 -4.59 15.29
CA ALA A 167 7.38 -5.42 14.11
C ALA A 167 7.50 -4.61 12.80
N ALA A 168 6.81 -3.47 12.70
CA ALA A 168 6.86 -2.58 11.54
C ALA A 168 8.31 -2.18 11.22
N ARG A 169 9.08 -1.77 12.23
CA ARG A 169 10.50 -1.40 12.09
C ARG A 169 11.37 -2.59 11.74
N ARG A 170 11.18 -3.73 12.41
CA ARG A 170 12.00 -4.94 12.23
C ARG A 170 11.89 -5.51 10.82
N TYR A 171 10.68 -5.55 10.28
CA TYR A 171 10.40 -6.11 8.95
C TYR A 171 10.35 -5.04 7.85
N ASN A 172 10.66 -3.78 8.19
CA ASN A 172 10.65 -2.63 7.29
C ASN A 172 9.33 -2.53 6.50
N ARG A 173 8.20 -2.54 7.22
CA ARG A 173 6.84 -2.47 6.68
C ARG A 173 6.16 -1.17 7.07
N ILE A 174 5.27 -0.70 6.22
CA ILE A 174 4.41 0.45 6.48
C ILE A 174 3.23 -0.03 7.31
N VAL A 175 3.07 0.55 8.51
CA VAL A 175 1.90 0.32 9.37
C VAL A 175 1.24 1.67 9.62
N GLN A 176 -0.01 1.80 9.19
CA GLN A 176 -0.82 2.99 9.36
C GLN A 176 -2.03 2.68 10.24
N ALA A 177 -2.22 3.48 11.28
CA ALA A 177 -3.45 3.50 12.05
C ALA A 177 -4.54 4.21 11.24
N ASP A 178 -5.72 3.58 11.13
CA ASP A 178 -6.86 4.20 10.47
C ASP A 178 -7.51 5.23 11.39
N LEU A 179 -7.18 6.49 11.11
CA LEU A 179 -7.61 7.65 11.87
C LEU A 179 -8.35 8.58 10.91
N ASP A 180 -9.56 8.20 10.51
CA ASP A 180 -10.42 8.90 9.54
C ASP A 180 -10.43 10.42 9.72
N SER A 181 -10.54 10.89 10.98
CA SER A 181 -10.58 12.31 11.30
C SER A 181 -9.33 13.08 10.84
N ARG A 182 -8.16 12.44 10.76
CA ARG A 182 -6.92 13.09 10.30
C ARG A 182 -6.84 13.25 8.79
N SER A 183 -7.61 12.44 8.05
CA SER A 183 -7.71 12.51 6.59
C SER A 183 -8.89 13.36 6.13
N ASN A 184 -9.82 13.70 7.02
CA ASN A 184 -10.98 14.53 6.73
C ASN A 184 -10.57 15.98 6.40
N GLU A 185 -10.94 16.46 5.22
CA GLU A 185 -10.57 17.80 4.73
C GLU A 185 -11.10 18.92 5.61
N GLY A 186 -12.36 18.85 6.05
CA GLY A 186 -12.95 19.85 6.96
C GLY A 186 -12.24 19.92 8.31
N ILE A 187 -11.82 18.78 8.86
CA ILE A 187 -11.00 18.76 10.10
C ILE A 187 -9.61 19.34 9.83
N ARG A 188 -8.99 19.03 8.69
CA ARG A 188 -7.68 19.59 8.31
C ARG A 188 -7.76 21.12 8.17
N GLU A 189 -8.79 21.64 7.53
CA GLU A 189 -9.03 23.08 7.42
C GLU A 189 -9.30 23.72 8.79
N ALA A 190 -10.11 23.09 9.65
CA ALA A 190 -10.36 23.57 11.00
C ALA A 190 -9.07 23.64 11.82
N VAL A 191 -8.21 22.60 11.75
CA VAL A 191 -6.89 22.61 12.40
C VAL A 191 -6.01 23.73 11.87
N GLN A 192 -5.96 23.94 10.55
CA GLN A 192 -5.21 25.05 9.96
C GLN A 192 -5.73 26.42 10.43
N TYR A 193 -7.06 26.58 10.49
CA TYR A 193 -7.70 27.80 10.97
C TYR A 193 -7.32 28.11 12.42
N ILE A 194 -7.31 27.09 13.28
CA ILE A 194 -6.88 27.19 14.68
C ILE A 194 -5.40 27.56 14.76
N GLN A 195 -4.53 26.89 14.00
CA GLN A 195 -3.08 27.13 13.98
C GLN A 195 -2.71 28.52 13.45
N GLN A 196 -3.53 29.10 12.58
CA GLN A 196 -3.40 30.49 12.11
C GLN A 196 -3.79 31.53 13.19
N GLY A 197 -4.19 31.09 14.39
CA GLY A 197 -4.56 31.97 15.49
C GLY A 197 -5.94 32.61 15.33
N LYS A 198 -6.74 32.18 14.34
CA LYS A 198 -8.02 32.81 14.00
C LYS A 198 -9.13 32.58 15.03
N LEU A 199 -8.95 31.65 15.97
CA LEU A 199 -9.83 31.49 17.14
C LEU A 199 -9.36 32.27 18.38
N GLY A 200 -8.21 32.94 18.31
CA GLY A 200 -7.58 33.56 19.48
C GLY A 200 -7.08 32.52 20.49
N LYS A 201 -7.00 32.91 21.77
CA LYS A 201 -6.51 32.04 22.84
C LYS A 201 -7.54 30.95 23.17
N ILE A 202 -7.17 29.70 22.98
CA ILE A 202 -8.02 28.55 23.35
C ILE A 202 -8.13 28.47 24.88
N VAL A 203 -9.37 28.47 25.38
CA VAL A 203 -9.68 28.43 26.82
C VAL A 203 -10.29 27.11 27.27
N VAL A 204 -11.09 26.47 26.41
CA VAL A 204 -11.80 25.23 26.72
C VAL A 204 -11.84 24.36 25.46
N VAL A 205 -11.66 23.05 25.64
CA VAL A 205 -11.91 22.03 24.62
C VAL A 205 -12.88 21.02 25.20
N ARG A 206 -13.91 20.66 24.45
CA ARG A 206 -14.90 19.64 24.83
C ARG A 206 -15.05 18.65 23.67
N GLY A 207 -14.84 17.38 23.97
CA GLY A 207 -15.03 16.25 23.05
C GLY A 207 -16.05 15.27 23.61
#